data_AF-A0A8H3B7J9-F1
#
_entry.id   AF-A0A8H3B7J9-F1
#
_cell.length_a   1.000
_cell.length_b   1.000
_cell.length_c   1.000
_cell.angle_alpha   90.00
_cell.angle_beta   90.00
_cell.angle_gamma   90.00
#
_symmetry.space_group_name_H-M   'P 1'
#
loop_
_entity.id
_entity.type
_entity.pdbx_description
1 polymer ?
#
loop_
_entity_poly.entity_id
_entity_poly.type
_entity_poly.pdbx_seq_one_letter_code
_entity_poly.pdbx_strand_id
1 'polypeptide(L)'
;MSFQEGTYYLINVKHAKQYITRDKGESFEAEDAHKVGHQVAAMDLSGGDNQSIIAFGWHGGDNQKWEFIPAGNGNYHIKNAVQDKYITFPDEPNDGKQVIATDGPREWEVRVGEEGHDDRENERKSIRIFVPGTNQNLDLTNHGDITPGNPVQLWEQTPGQNQAWYAIPA
;
A
#
# COMPACT_ATOMS: atom_id res chain seq x y z
N MET A 1 18.32 -2.61 0.94
CA MET A 1 17.89 -2.98 2.30
C MET A 1 16.63 -3.81 2.16
N SER A 2 16.51 -4.91 2.89
CA SER A 2 15.25 -5.67 2.93
C SER A 2 14.19 -4.86 3.67
N PHE A 3 12.93 -4.97 3.23
CA PHE A 3 11.80 -4.51 4.02
C PHE A 3 11.75 -5.29 5.36
N GLN A 4 11.14 -4.73 6.41
CA GLN A 4 11.00 -5.40 7.70
C GLN A 4 9.61 -6.01 7.81
N GLU A 5 9.51 -7.20 8.43
CA GLU A 5 8.22 -7.75 8.84
C GLU A 5 7.57 -6.88 9.92
N GLY A 6 6.25 -6.95 10.02
CA GLY A 6 5.48 -6.15 10.97
C GLY A 6 4.12 -5.76 10.44
N THR A 7 3.38 -5.00 11.25
CA THR A 7 2.07 -4.47 10.87
C THR A 7 2.20 -3.01 10.46
N TYR A 8 1.64 -2.67 9.31
CA TYR A 8 1.74 -1.34 8.72
C TYR A 8 0.39 -0.84 8.21
N TYR A 9 0.20 0.47 8.23
CA TYR A 9 -0.69 1.15 7.30
C TYR A 9 0.05 1.38 5.98
N LEU A 10 -0.63 1.15 4.86
CA LEU A 10 -0.09 1.39 3.52
C LEU A 10 -0.73 2.65 2.94
N ILE A 11 -0.01 3.77 2.99
CA ILE A 11 -0.52 5.09 2.59
C ILE A 11 -0.02 5.44 1.20
N ASN A 12 -0.93 5.79 0.28
CA ASN A 12 -0.55 6.08 -1.10
C ASN A 12 0.33 7.33 -1.19
N VAL A 13 1.48 7.23 -1.87
CA VAL A 13 2.49 8.29 -1.90
C VAL A 13 1.98 9.55 -2.59
N LYS A 14 1.17 9.44 -3.65
CA LYS A 14 0.76 10.57 -4.51
C LYS A 14 0.18 11.76 -3.73
N HIS A 15 -0.63 11.49 -2.72
CA HIS A 15 -1.29 12.55 -1.92
C HIS A 15 -0.63 12.73 -0.55
N ALA A 16 0.10 11.73 -0.05
CA ALA A 16 0.77 11.80 1.24
C ALA A 16 2.12 12.55 1.18
N LYS A 17 2.82 12.56 0.03
CA LYS A 17 4.16 13.18 -0.08
C LYS A 17 4.18 14.62 0.44
N GLN A 18 3.16 15.43 0.13
CA GLN A 18 3.07 16.82 0.58
C GLN A 18 2.98 17.01 2.10
N TYR A 19 2.44 16.03 2.84
CA TYR A 19 2.34 16.07 4.30
C TYR A 19 3.62 15.58 4.99
N ILE A 20 4.45 14.85 4.23
CA ILE A 20 5.68 14.25 4.71
C ILE A 20 6.88 15.13 4.33
N THR A 21 6.75 15.93 3.27
CA THR A 21 7.74 16.92 2.84
C THR A 21 7.31 18.33 3.21
N ARG A 22 7.43 18.68 4.49
CA ARG A 22 7.65 20.05 5.00
C ARG A 22 7.66 20.01 6.53
N ASP A 23 8.73 20.57 7.09
CA ASP A 23 8.91 20.96 8.48
C ASP A 23 9.26 19.84 9.51
N LYS A 24 10.56 19.84 9.87
CA LYS A 24 11.13 19.44 11.18
C LYS A 24 11.42 17.97 11.50
N GLY A 25 11.59 17.08 10.52
CA GLY A 25 12.07 15.72 10.82
C GLY A 25 11.13 14.95 11.76
N GLU A 26 9.85 15.33 11.78
CA GLU A 26 8.80 14.60 12.46
C GLU A 26 8.41 13.40 11.60
N SER A 27 8.40 12.24 12.23
CA SER A 27 7.97 11.01 11.61
C SER A 27 6.47 11.11 11.33
N PHE A 28 6.06 10.81 10.09
CA PHE A 28 4.64 10.62 9.78
C PHE A 28 4.22 9.27 10.37
N GLU A 29 3.47 9.31 11.45
CA GLU A 29 3.17 8.17 12.33
C GLU A 29 1.69 7.81 12.30
N ALA A 30 1.33 6.63 12.82
CA ALA A 30 -0.05 6.17 12.95
C ALA A 30 -1.01 7.22 13.54
N GLU A 31 -0.53 8.02 14.50
CA GLU A 31 -1.32 9.07 15.12
C GLU A 31 -1.72 10.18 14.15
N ASP A 32 -0.98 10.44 13.07
CA ASP A 32 -1.31 11.50 12.11
C ASP A 32 -2.59 11.24 11.30
N ALA A 33 -3.14 10.03 11.36
CA ALA A 33 -4.40 9.68 10.69
C ALA A 33 -5.53 10.69 10.98
N HIS A 34 -5.64 11.18 12.22
CA HIS A 34 -6.67 12.17 12.58
C HIS A 34 -6.44 13.56 11.99
N LYS A 35 -5.19 13.88 11.60
CA LYS A 35 -4.80 15.17 11.02
C LYS A 35 -5.10 15.21 9.53
N VAL A 36 -4.83 14.11 8.81
CA VAL A 36 -4.95 14.05 7.35
C VAL A 36 -6.26 13.43 6.87
N GLY A 37 -6.80 12.42 7.56
CA GLY A 37 -8.09 11.81 7.25
C GLY A 37 -8.28 11.48 5.77
N HIS A 38 -9.31 12.06 5.16
CA HIS A 38 -9.67 11.88 3.74
C HIS A 38 -8.74 12.58 2.74
N GLN A 39 -7.73 13.33 3.20
CA GLN A 39 -6.78 14.01 2.31
C GLN A 39 -5.71 13.05 1.76
N VAL A 40 -5.55 11.88 2.38
CA VAL A 40 -4.71 10.78 1.90
C VAL A 40 -5.53 9.49 1.88
N ALA A 41 -5.10 8.52 1.09
CA ALA A 41 -5.71 7.20 1.06
C ALA A 41 -4.81 6.15 1.72
N ALA A 42 -5.39 5.36 2.60
CA ALA A 42 -4.85 4.09 3.04
C ALA A 42 -5.38 2.97 2.12
N MET A 43 -4.58 1.91 1.96
CA MET A 43 -5.06 0.63 1.44
C MET A 43 -6.00 0.01 2.48
N ASP A 44 -7.24 -0.19 2.09
CA ASP A 44 -8.34 -0.52 3.00
C ASP A 44 -9.05 -1.79 2.51
N LEU A 45 -9.28 -2.73 3.44
CA LEU A 45 -10.21 -3.82 3.23
C LEU A 45 -11.63 -3.29 3.41
N SER A 46 -12.36 -3.19 2.30
CA SER A 46 -13.72 -2.67 2.28
C SER A 46 -14.62 -3.37 3.29
N GLY A 47 -15.11 -2.63 4.29
CA GLY A 47 -16.12 -3.13 5.23
C GLY A 47 -17.49 -3.38 4.60
N GLY A 48 -17.71 -2.95 3.35
CA GLY A 48 -18.96 -3.15 2.62
C GLY A 48 -19.13 -4.56 2.06
N ASP A 49 -18.03 -5.21 1.68
CA ASP A 49 -18.04 -6.56 1.09
C ASP A 49 -17.03 -7.53 1.74
N ASN A 50 -16.16 -7.06 2.64
CA ASN A 50 -15.07 -7.81 3.26
C ASN A 50 -14.19 -8.54 2.23
N GLN A 51 -14.04 -7.96 1.03
CA GLN A 51 -13.29 -8.57 -0.07
C GLN A 51 -12.51 -7.55 -0.89
N SER A 52 -13.08 -6.41 -1.24
CA SER A 52 -12.41 -5.45 -2.11
C SER A 52 -11.27 -4.74 -1.37
N ILE A 53 -10.12 -4.59 -2.02
CA ILE A 53 -9.05 -3.68 -1.58
C ILE A 53 -9.25 -2.34 -2.28
N ILE A 54 -9.44 -1.29 -1.50
CA ILE A 54 -9.84 0.03 -1.98
C ILE A 54 -8.95 1.13 -1.40
N ALA A 55 -8.99 2.32 -2.02
CA ALA A 55 -8.64 3.55 -1.35
C ALA A 55 -9.76 3.96 -0.39
N PHE A 56 -9.37 4.25 0.84
CA PHE A 56 -10.23 4.92 1.81
C PHE A 56 -9.44 5.94 2.62
N GLY A 57 -10.13 6.94 3.17
CA GLY A 57 -9.49 7.95 4.01
C GLY A 57 -8.76 7.29 5.19
N TRP A 58 -7.54 7.73 5.48
CA TRP A 58 -6.75 7.10 6.54
C TRP A 58 -7.33 7.46 7.91
N HIS A 59 -7.82 6.46 8.64
CA HIS A 59 -8.47 6.63 9.95
C HIS A 59 -7.95 5.67 11.01
N GLY A 60 -6.90 4.89 10.70
CA GLY A 60 -6.23 4.01 11.65
C GLY A 60 -7.00 2.73 12.00
N GLY A 61 -8.10 2.43 11.29
CA GLY A 61 -8.96 1.28 11.58
C GLY A 61 -8.28 -0.06 11.30
N ASP A 62 -8.80 -1.14 11.90
CA ASP A 62 -8.22 -2.48 11.78
C ASP A 62 -8.25 -3.02 10.34
N ASN A 63 -9.23 -2.60 9.54
CA ASN A 63 -9.32 -2.90 8.12
C ASN A 63 -8.25 -2.19 7.26
N GLN A 64 -7.46 -1.28 7.85
CA GLN A 64 -6.33 -0.58 7.20
C GLN A 64 -4.95 -1.09 7.67
N LYS A 65 -4.92 -2.08 8.58
CA LYS A 65 -3.70 -2.66 9.13
C LYS A 65 -3.31 -3.93 8.38
N TRP A 66 -2.07 -3.95 7.88
CA TRP A 66 -1.54 -5.03 7.06
C TRP A 66 -0.27 -5.61 7.68
N GLU A 67 -0.34 -6.87 8.09
CA GLU A 67 0.78 -7.67 8.58
C GLU A 67 1.57 -8.24 7.40
N PHE A 68 2.85 -7.91 7.33
CA PHE A 68 3.82 -8.46 6.38
C PHE A 68 4.53 -9.66 7.02
N ILE A 69 4.20 -10.86 6.56
CA ILE A 69 4.71 -12.14 7.08
C ILE A 69 5.72 -12.71 6.09
N PRO A 70 6.99 -12.95 6.46
CA PRO A 70 7.99 -13.50 5.55
C PRO A 70 7.60 -14.88 4.99
N ALA A 71 7.79 -15.09 3.69
CA ALA A 71 7.59 -16.37 3.03
C ALA A 71 8.83 -17.28 3.04
N GLY A 72 9.95 -16.81 3.61
CA GLY A 72 11.21 -17.57 3.72
C GLY A 72 12.15 -17.48 2.51
N ASN A 73 11.74 -16.83 1.43
CA ASN A 73 12.51 -16.64 0.19
C ASN A 73 12.77 -15.15 -0.14
N GLY A 74 12.49 -14.25 0.80
CA GLY A 74 12.57 -12.79 0.61
C GLY A 74 11.24 -12.12 0.21
N ASN A 75 10.22 -12.91 -0.16
CA ASN A 75 8.85 -12.43 -0.38
C ASN A 75 8.05 -12.40 0.92
N TYR A 76 6.85 -11.83 0.84
CA TYR A 76 5.91 -11.67 1.94
C TYR A 76 4.51 -12.19 1.58
N HIS A 77 3.80 -12.72 2.57
CA HIS A 77 2.35 -12.73 2.59
C HIS A 77 1.87 -11.44 3.27
N ILE A 78 0.83 -10.82 2.75
CA ILE A 78 0.30 -9.57 3.31
C ILE A 78 -1.13 -9.84 3.79
N LYS A 79 -1.33 -9.77 5.11
CA LYS A 79 -2.55 -10.21 5.79
C LYS A 79 -3.20 -9.04 6.52
N ASN A 80 -4.52 -8.91 6.49
CA ASN A 80 -5.22 -7.98 7.36
C ASN A 80 -5.05 -8.42 8.82
N ALA A 81 -4.66 -7.48 9.70
CA ALA A 81 -4.28 -7.79 11.07
C ALA A 81 -5.41 -8.38 11.94
N VAL A 82 -6.68 -8.23 11.54
CA VAL A 82 -7.85 -8.66 12.33
C VAL A 82 -8.74 -9.65 11.59
N GLN A 83 -8.95 -9.49 10.29
CA GLN A 83 -9.96 -10.23 9.52
C GLN A 83 -9.47 -11.56 8.91
N ASP A 84 -8.23 -11.97 9.19
CA ASP A 84 -7.61 -13.20 8.68
C ASP A 84 -7.66 -13.37 7.14
N LYS A 85 -7.60 -12.25 6.41
CA LYS A 85 -7.62 -12.23 4.94
C LYS A 85 -6.33 -11.70 4.36
N TYR A 86 -5.91 -12.23 3.23
CA TYR A 86 -4.67 -11.92 2.55
C TYR A 86 -4.92 -11.13 1.27
N ILE A 87 -4.06 -10.14 1.00
CA ILE A 87 -4.04 -9.43 -0.28
C ILE A 87 -3.64 -10.42 -1.39
N THR A 88 -4.49 -10.52 -2.41
CA THR A 88 -4.33 -11.42 -3.56
C THR A 88 -5.02 -10.83 -4.79
N PHE A 89 -5.11 -11.64 -5.85
CA PHE A 89 -5.86 -11.41 -7.08
C PHE A 89 -6.30 -12.78 -7.66
N PRO A 90 -7.39 -12.83 -8.45
CA PRO A 90 -8.09 -14.09 -8.72
C PRO A 90 -7.40 -15.04 -9.71
N ASP A 91 -6.66 -14.53 -10.70
CA ASP A 91 -6.11 -15.32 -11.82
C ASP A 91 -4.71 -14.82 -12.24
N GLU A 92 -4.43 -14.73 -13.54
CA GLU A 92 -3.13 -14.30 -14.07
C GLU A 92 -2.88 -12.80 -13.83
N PRO A 93 -1.62 -12.41 -13.53
CA PRO A 93 -1.27 -11.02 -13.35
C PRO A 93 -1.36 -10.28 -14.69
N ASN A 94 -2.28 -9.32 -14.79
CA ASN A 94 -2.38 -8.41 -15.93
C ASN A 94 -2.83 -7.01 -15.48
N ASP A 95 -2.58 -6.03 -16.34
CA ASP A 95 -2.97 -4.65 -16.09
C ASP A 95 -4.49 -4.53 -15.96
N GLY A 96 -4.93 -3.79 -14.95
CA GLY A 96 -6.35 -3.61 -14.65
C GLY A 96 -6.93 -4.68 -13.74
N LYS A 97 -6.17 -5.73 -13.36
CA LYS A 97 -6.68 -6.77 -12.48
C LYS A 97 -6.94 -6.22 -11.08
N GLN A 98 -8.19 -6.28 -10.62
CA GLN A 98 -8.52 -5.86 -9.27
C GLN A 98 -7.82 -6.74 -8.22
N VAL A 99 -7.30 -6.08 -7.19
CA VAL A 99 -6.71 -6.69 -6.00
C VAL A 99 -7.81 -6.87 -4.96
N ILE A 100 -7.83 -8.05 -4.35
CA ILE A 100 -8.89 -8.49 -3.42
C ILE A 100 -8.27 -9.15 -2.19
N ALA A 101 -9.10 -9.36 -1.16
CA ALA A 101 -8.76 -10.10 0.04
C ALA A 101 -9.42 -11.50 0.00
N THR A 102 -8.65 -12.55 0.26
CA THR A 102 -9.17 -13.92 0.37
C THR A 102 -8.59 -14.63 1.60
N ASP A 103 -9.07 -15.83 1.91
CA ASP A 103 -8.60 -16.58 3.08
C ASP A 103 -7.23 -17.26 2.85
N GLY A 104 -6.74 -17.26 1.60
CA GLY A 104 -5.50 -17.94 1.21
C GLY A 104 -4.37 -16.96 0.87
N PRO A 105 -3.14 -17.20 1.34
CA PRO A 105 -2.01 -16.32 1.07
C PRO A 105 -1.55 -16.39 -0.39
N ARG A 106 -0.97 -15.27 -0.84
CA ARG A 106 -0.16 -15.19 -2.06
C ARG A 106 1.13 -14.44 -1.73
N GLU A 107 2.24 -14.85 -2.34
CA GLU A 107 3.52 -14.18 -2.19
C GLU A 107 3.56 -12.85 -2.96
N TRP A 108 4.19 -11.86 -2.33
CA TRP A 108 4.47 -10.54 -2.88
C TRP A 108 5.95 -10.20 -2.72
N GLU A 109 6.56 -9.68 -3.78
CA GLU A 109 7.91 -9.12 -3.72
C GLU A 109 7.82 -7.65 -3.28
N VAL A 110 8.44 -7.30 -2.15
CA VAL A 110 8.44 -5.92 -1.64
C VAL A 110 9.77 -5.26 -1.98
N ARG A 111 9.70 -4.25 -2.86
CA ARG A 111 10.87 -3.46 -3.25
C ARG A 111 10.86 -2.14 -2.50
N VAL A 112 11.88 -1.92 -1.68
CA VAL A 112 12.12 -0.65 -0.97
C VAL A 112 12.91 0.28 -1.89
N GLY A 113 12.43 1.50 -2.08
CA GLY A 113 13.10 2.47 -2.97
C GLY A 113 12.67 3.91 -2.70
N GLU A 114 13.12 4.77 -3.59
CA GLU A 114 12.78 6.19 -3.69
C GLU A 114 12.03 6.37 -5.01
N GLU A 115 10.70 6.31 -5.01
CA GLU A 115 9.90 6.53 -6.23
C GLU A 115 8.57 7.26 -5.91
N GLY A 116 8.08 8.17 -6.74
CA GLY A 116 8.43 8.48 -8.15
C GLY A 116 9.36 9.68 -8.40
N HIS A 117 10.16 9.54 -9.46
CA HIS A 117 11.17 10.45 -10.04
C HIS A 117 11.36 11.86 -9.44
N ASP A 118 12.62 12.15 -9.08
CA ASP A 118 13.22 13.43 -8.65
C ASP A 118 12.48 14.16 -7.50
N ASP A 119 12.97 14.01 -6.27
CA ASP A 119 13.55 15.19 -5.63
C ASP A 119 14.64 14.82 -4.62
N ARG A 120 15.81 15.42 -4.82
CA ARG A 120 16.97 15.25 -3.97
C ARG A 120 16.74 16.00 -2.66
N GLU A 121 17.21 15.37 -1.58
CA GLU A 121 17.24 15.88 -0.20
C GLU A 121 15.95 15.62 0.60
N ASN A 122 16.01 14.57 1.44
CA ASN A 122 15.11 14.22 2.56
C ASN A 122 13.97 13.20 2.31
N GLU A 123 14.08 12.30 1.33
CA GLU A 123 12.97 11.37 1.01
C GLU A 123 12.81 10.22 2.04
N ARG A 124 11.64 10.16 2.68
CA ARG A 124 11.17 8.95 3.38
C ARG A 124 11.07 7.81 2.36
N LYS A 125 11.61 6.64 2.69
CA LYS A 125 11.51 5.45 1.84
C LYS A 125 10.07 5.04 1.63
N SER A 126 9.72 4.76 0.38
CA SER A 126 8.47 4.11 0.01
C SER A 126 8.72 2.64 -0.35
N ILE A 127 7.63 1.90 -0.53
CA ILE A 127 7.65 0.55 -1.07
C ILE A 127 6.78 0.46 -2.31
N ARG A 128 7.14 -0.48 -3.17
CA ARG A 128 6.27 -1.04 -4.20
C ARG A 128 6.10 -2.53 -3.92
N ILE A 129 4.91 -3.04 -4.18
CA ILE A 129 4.51 -4.41 -3.86
C ILE A 129 4.19 -5.11 -5.18
N PHE A 130 5.07 -6.01 -5.60
CA PHE A 130 5.08 -6.65 -6.92
C PHE A 130 4.60 -8.08 -6.86
N VAL A 131 3.97 -8.53 -7.96
CA VAL A 131 3.81 -9.96 -8.22
C VAL A 131 5.20 -10.55 -8.52
N PRO A 132 5.67 -11.56 -7.77
CA PRO A 132 7.02 -12.08 -7.91
C PRO A 132 7.36 -12.50 -9.34
N GLY A 133 8.53 -12.08 -9.83
CA GLY A 133 9.01 -12.42 -11.17
C GLY A 133 8.38 -11.60 -12.31
N THR A 134 7.64 -10.53 -11.99
CA THR A 134 6.99 -9.66 -12.97
C THR A 134 7.23 -8.17 -12.69
N ASN A 135 6.68 -7.30 -13.56
CA ASN A 135 6.63 -5.86 -13.34
C ASN A 135 5.23 -5.38 -12.90
N GLN A 136 4.26 -6.27 -12.71
CA GLN A 136 2.95 -5.92 -12.19
C GLN A 136 3.04 -5.62 -10.70
N ASN A 137 2.51 -4.48 -10.28
CA ASN A 137 2.56 -4.00 -8.90
C ASN A 137 1.24 -3.37 -8.47
N LEU A 138 1.04 -3.24 -7.15
CA LEU A 138 -0.15 -2.64 -6.57
C LEU A 138 -0.26 -1.15 -6.94
N ASP A 139 -1.30 -0.82 -7.69
CA ASP A 139 -1.59 0.49 -8.27
C ASP A 139 -2.94 0.99 -7.74
N LEU A 140 -2.96 2.19 -7.15
CA LEU A 140 -4.24 2.87 -6.92
C LEU A 140 -4.76 3.39 -8.27
N THR A 141 -5.93 2.88 -8.66
CA THR A 141 -6.58 3.12 -9.95
C THR A 141 -6.80 4.60 -10.26
N ASN A 142 -7.15 4.89 -11.52
CA ASN A 142 -7.45 6.24 -12.00
C ASN A 142 -6.30 7.24 -11.73
N HIS A 143 -5.07 6.76 -11.92
CA HIS A 143 -3.84 7.50 -11.65
C HIS A 143 -3.69 7.93 -10.18
N GLY A 144 -4.23 7.17 -9.21
CA GLY A 144 -4.18 7.52 -7.79
C GLY A 144 -5.30 8.44 -7.34
N ASP A 145 -6.51 8.30 -7.88
CA ASP A 145 -7.68 9.01 -7.37
C ASP A 145 -8.12 8.40 -6.04
N ILE A 146 -8.16 9.24 -5.00
CA ILE A 146 -8.45 8.85 -3.62
C ILE A 146 -9.95 8.90 -3.28
N THR A 147 -10.82 9.06 -4.28
CA THR A 147 -12.27 8.91 -4.09
C THR A 147 -12.56 7.58 -3.36
N PRO A 148 -13.22 7.61 -2.19
CA PRO A 148 -13.45 6.41 -1.40
C PRO A 148 -14.12 5.29 -2.20
N GLY A 149 -13.54 4.09 -2.14
CA GLY A 149 -14.03 2.92 -2.89
C GLY A 149 -13.35 2.69 -4.23
N ASN A 150 -12.52 3.62 -4.72
CA ASN A 150 -11.69 3.35 -5.89
C ASN A 150 -10.80 2.13 -5.63
N PRO A 151 -10.75 1.14 -6.54
CA PRO A 151 -10.04 -0.10 -6.29
C PRO A 151 -8.52 0.09 -6.35
N VAL A 152 -7.82 -0.81 -5.67
CA VAL A 152 -6.43 -1.14 -5.98
C VAL A 152 -6.41 -2.21 -7.06
N GLN A 153 -5.51 -2.07 -8.02
CA GLN A 153 -5.34 -2.99 -9.14
C GLN A 153 -3.87 -3.42 -9.30
N LEU A 154 -3.64 -4.39 -10.17
CA LEU A 154 -2.33 -4.62 -10.76
C LEU A 154 -2.13 -3.70 -11.96
N TRP A 155 -0.95 -3.15 -12.07
CA TRP A 155 -0.50 -2.42 -13.27
C TRP A 155 1.00 -2.59 -13.45
N GLU A 156 1.48 -2.60 -14.69
CA GLU A 156 2.90 -2.56 -15.00
C GLU A 156 3.58 -1.34 -14.35
N GLN A 157 4.82 -1.52 -13.90
CA GLN A 157 5.59 -0.46 -13.25
C GLN A 157 5.72 0.77 -14.17
N THR A 158 5.30 1.92 -13.64
CA THR A 158 5.56 3.24 -14.20
C THR A 158 6.23 4.12 -13.13
N PRO A 159 6.78 5.30 -13.48
CA PRO A 159 7.23 6.27 -12.47
C PRO A 159 6.12 6.88 -11.60
N GLY A 160 4.85 6.49 -11.78
CA GLY A 160 3.70 7.04 -11.08
C GLY A 160 3.69 6.77 -9.58
N GLN A 161 3.49 7.83 -8.78
CA GLN A 161 3.43 7.75 -7.31
C GLN A 161 2.18 7.02 -6.80
N ASN A 162 1.17 6.81 -7.64
CA ASN A 162 -0.01 6.01 -7.30
C ASN A 162 0.31 4.52 -7.12
N GLN A 163 1.48 4.08 -7.55
CA GLN A 163 1.98 2.71 -7.41
C GLN A 163 2.94 2.52 -6.22
N ALA A 164 3.25 3.60 -5.50
CA ALA A 164 4.14 3.59 -4.35
C ALA A 164 3.35 3.85 -3.06
N TRP A 165 3.81 3.21 -1.98
CA TRP A 165 3.14 3.21 -0.69
C TRP A 165 4.14 3.55 0.41
N TYR A 166 3.79 4.47 1.31
CA TYR A 166 4.49 4.58 2.58
C TYR A 166 3.96 3.51 3.52
N ALA A 167 4.86 2.64 3.98
CA ALA A 167 4.57 1.71 5.07
C ALA A 167 4.79 2.45 6.40
N ILE A 168 3.69 2.78 7.08
CA ILE A 168 3.70 3.44 8.38
C ILE A 168 3.45 2.37 9.44
N PRO A 169 4.34 2.15 10.43
CA PRO A 169 4.10 1.19 11.50
C PRO A 169 2.74 1.46 12.17
N ALA A 170 1.99 0.39 12.44
CA ALA A 170 0.65 0.46 13.04
C ALA A 170 0.65 0.28 14.57
#